data_AF-A0A529N5K4-F1
#
_entry.id   AF-A0A529N5K4-F1
#
_cell.length_a   1.000
_cell.length_b   1.000
_cell.length_c   1.000
_cell.angle_alpha   90.00
_cell.angle_beta   90.00
_cell.angle_gamma   90.00
#
_symmetry.space_group_name_H-M   'P 1'
#
loop_
_entity.id
_entity.type
_entity.pdbx_description
1 polymer ?
#
loop_
_entity_poly.entity_id
_entity_poly.type
_entity_poly.pdbx_seq_one_letter_code
_entity_poly.pdbx_strand_id
1 'polypeptide(L)' 'MHKRRLGRTELSIAPLVLGGNVFGWTADEKISFDLLDRFA' A
#
# COMPACT_ATOMS: atom_id res chain seq x y z
N MET A 1 12.92 -0.34 8.32
CA MET A 1 11.65 0.21 8.83
C MET A 1 11.19 -0.58 10.05
N HIS A 2 10.73 0.07 11.11
CA HIS A 2 10.19 -0.62 12.29
C HIS A 2 8.71 -0.96 12.08
N LYS A 3 8.39 -2.26 11.96
CA LYS A 3 7.01 -2.73 11.78
C LYS A 3 6.21 -2.62 13.09
N ARG A 4 4.87 -2.59 13.00
CA ARG A 4 3.95 -2.47 14.14
C ARG A 4 2.87 -3.55 14.08
N ARG A 5 2.41 -4.03 15.24
CA ARG A 5 1.27 -4.94 15.32
C ARG A 5 -0.01 -4.27 14.80
N LEU A 6 -0.78 -5.00 14.00
CA LEU A 6 -2.10 -4.56 13.55
C LEU A 6 -3.14 -4.89 14.62
N GLY A 7 -3.41 -3.93 15.49
CA GLY A 7 -4.40 -4.09 16.56
C GLY A 7 -4.05 -5.24 17.51
N ARG A 8 -5.00 -6.16 17.70
CA ARG A 8 -4.88 -7.36 18.56
C ARG A 8 -4.45 -8.62 17.79
N THR A 9 -4.06 -8.48 16.53
CA THR A 9 -3.62 -9.61 15.71
C THR A 9 -2.12 -9.82 15.83
N GLU A 10 -1.66 -11.01 15.44
CA GLU A 10 -0.23 -11.31 15.33
C GLU A 10 0.41 -10.77 14.04
N LEU A 11 -0.35 -10.02 13.21
CA LEU A 11 0.18 -9.41 11.99
C LEU A 11 1.04 -8.20 12.31
N SER A 12 2.23 -8.12 11.68
CA SER A 12 3.16 -7.00 11.79
C SER A 12 3.31 -6.28 10.46
N ILE A 13 2.90 -5.01 10.41
CA ILE A 13 2.79 -4.20 9.19
C ILE A 13 3.73 -2.99 9.21
N ALA A 14 3.97 -2.37 8.05
CA ALA A 14 4.62 -1.07 7.98
C ALA A 14 3.77 0.03 8.66
N PRO A 15 4.37 1.08 9.24
CA PRO A 15 3.63 2.16 9.87
C PRO A 15 2.94 3.11 8.87
N LEU A 16 3.30 3.02 7.58
CA LEU A 16 2.68 3.75 6.47
C LEU A 16 2.25 2.73 5.41
N VAL A 17 1.05 2.89 4.88
CA VAL A 17 0.45 1.98 3.90
C VAL A 17 -0.11 2.81 2.75
N LEU A 18 0.11 2.35 1.52
CA LEU A 18 -0.47 2.94 0.32
C LEU A 18 -1.94 2.51 0.17
N GLY A 19 -2.86 3.47 0.10
CA GLY A 19 -4.26 3.20 -0.24
C GLY A 19 -4.45 3.04 -1.75
N GLY A 20 -5.21 2.02 -2.18
CA GLY A 20 -5.40 1.67 -3.59
C GLY A 20 -6.75 2.01 -4.20
N ASN A 21 -7.59 2.81 -3.54
CA ASN A 21 -8.98 3.06 -3.96
C ASN A 21 -9.14 3.70 -5.35
N VAL A 22 -8.07 4.29 -5.88
CA VAL A 22 -8.08 4.98 -7.18
C VAL A 22 -7.59 4.10 -8.33
N PHE A 23 -7.00 2.94 -8.05
CA PHE A 23 -6.49 2.01 -9.06
C PHE A 23 -7.64 1.42 -9.87
N GLY A 24 -7.50 1.41 -11.19
CA GLY A 24 -8.55 1.00 -12.12
C GLY A 24 -9.69 2.02 -12.27
N TRP A 25 -9.61 3.18 -11.62
CA TRP A 25 -10.57 4.28 -11.79
C TRP A 25 -9.90 5.56 -12.26
N THR A 26 -9.33 6.35 -11.34
CA THR A 26 -8.60 7.58 -11.69
C THR A 26 -7.18 7.28 -12.16
N ALA A 27 -6.53 6.27 -11.57
CA ALA A 27 -5.27 5.73 -12.07
C ALA A 27 -5.60 4.51 -12.94
N ASP A 28 -5.26 4.58 -14.22
CA ASP A 28 -5.35 3.42 -15.11
C ASP A 28 -4.32 2.34 -14.73
N GLU A 29 -4.32 1.22 -15.45
CA GLU A 29 -3.45 0.08 -15.19
C GLU A 29 -1.96 0.50 -15.15
N LYS A 30 -1.50 1.22 -16.17
CA LYS A 30 -0.09 1.63 -16.28
C LYS A 30 0.31 2.53 -15.12
N ILE A 31 -0.49 3.56 -14.82
CA ILE A 31 -0.21 4.50 -13.73
C ILE A 31 -0.26 3.78 -12.38
N SER A 32 -1.18 2.83 -12.21
CA SER A 32 -1.26 2.03 -10.98
C SER A 32 0.01 1.23 -10.74
N PHE A 33 0.56 0.58 -11.78
CA PHE A 33 1.85 -0.12 -11.69
C PHE A 33 3.01 0.84 -11.45
N ASP A 34 3.08 1.97 -12.15
CA ASP A 34 4.12 2.98 -11.91
C ASP A 34 4.13 3.46 -10.44
N LEU A 35 2.94 3.62 -9.84
CA LEU A 35 2.79 3.99 -8.42
C LEU A 35 3.22 2.89 -7.46
N LEU A 36 2.85 1.64 -7.74
CA LEU A 36 3.24 0.47 -6.94
C LEU A 36 4.76 0.27 -6.97
N ASP A 37 5.36 0.36 -8.16
CA ASP A 37 6.81 0.21 -8.36
C ASP A 37 7.61 1.30 -7.65
N ARG A 38 7.07 2.52 -7.55
CA ARG A 38 7.72 3.62 -6.83
C ARG A 38 7.57 3.55 -5.31
N PHE A 39 6.53 2.87 -4.83
CA PHE A 39 6.24 2.74 -3.39
C PHE A 39 6.96 1.55 -2.74
N ALA A 40 7.20 0.47 -3.50
CA ALA A 40 7.89 -0.75 -3.06
C ALA A 40 9.33 -0.49 -2.57
#